data_AF-A0A538GSU7-F1
#
_entry.id   AF-A0A538GSU7-F1
#
_cell.length_a   1.000
_cell.length_b   1.000
_cell.length_c   1.000
_cell.angle_alpha   90.00
_cell.angle_beta   90.00
_cell.angle_gamma   90.00
#
_symmetry.space_group_name_H-M   'P 1'
#
loop_
_entity.id
_entity.type
_entity.pdbx_description
1 polymer ?
#
loop_
_entity_poly.entity_id
_entity_poly.type
_entity_poly.pdbx_seq_one_letter_code
_entity_poly.pdbx_strand_id
1 'polypeptide(L)' 'MTATKNERTAVLVIRAWNEADDRVRARLTETLDADEPGWEERGADGEDAILAAVADWLRSFAER' A
#
# COMPACT_ATOMS: atom_id res chain seq x y z
N MET A 1 -32.81 -4.58 -5.93
CA MET A 1 -31.62 -5.44 -5.84
C MET A 1 -30.58 -4.68 -5.04
N THR A 2 -30.42 -5.02 -3.77
CA THR A 2 -29.40 -4.43 -2.90
C THR A 2 -28.05 -4.91 -3.42
N ALA A 3 -27.19 -4.00 -3.86
CA ALA A 3 -25.83 -4.37 -4.23
C ALA A 3 -25.19 -5.03 -3.01
N THR A 4 -24.85 -6.32 -3.11
CA THR A 4 -24.10 -7.00 -2.07
C THR A 4 -22.77 -6.26 -1.98
N LYS A 5 -22.58 -5.50 -0.91
CA LYS A 5 -21.31 -4.82 -0.68
C LYS A 5 -20.27 -5.90 -0.46
N ASN A 6 -19.41 -6.11 -1.46
CA ASN A 6 -18.25 -6.98 -1.38
C ASN A 6 -17.16 -6.23 -0.60
N GLU A 7 -17.45 -5.97 0.68
CA GLU A 7 -16.49 -5.35 1.61
C GLU A 7 -15.41 -6.38 1.94
N ARG A 8 -14.15 -5.93 1.86
CA ARG A 8 -12.96 -6.74 2.13
C ARG A 8 -11.99 -5.92 2.95
N THR A 9 -11.15 -6.61 3.72
CA THR A 9 -10.14 -5.99 4.56
C THR A 9 -8.76 -6.32 4.02
N ALA A 10 -7.95 -5.28 3.87
CA ALA A 10 -6.55 -5.37 3.49
C ALA A 10 -5.76 -4.37 4.34
N VAL A 11 -4.45 -4.57 4.47
CA VAL A 11 -3.59 -3.73 5.32
C VAL A 11 -2.42 -3.22 4.50
N LEU A 12 -2.19 -1.91 4.56
CA LEU A 12 -1.00 -1.24 4.04
C LEU A 12 -0.36 -0.43 5.16
N VAL A 13 0.90 -0.72 5.49
CA VAL A 13 1.69 0.01 6.47
C VAL A 13 2.76 0.82 5.74
N ILE A 14 2.74 2.14 5.92
CA ILE A 14 3.72 3.06 5.34
C ILE A 14 4.64 3.56 6.46
N ARG A 15 5.92 3.21 6.37
CA ARG A 15 6.97 3.74 7.24
C ARG A 15 7.78 4.76 6.44
N ALA A 16 7.67 6.04 6.77
CA ALA A 16 8.36 7.12 6.07
C ALA A 16 9.39 7.83 6.96
N TRP A 17 10.48 8.30 6.36
CA TRP A 17 11.53 9.07 7.02
C TRP A 17 12.18 10.06 6.05
N ASN A 18 12.75 11.13 6.58
CA ASN A 18 13.53 12.09 5.81
C ASN A 18 15.00 11.67 5.79
N GLU A 19 15.62 11.72 4.62
CA GLU A 19 17.06 11.60 4.44
C GLU A 19 17.75 12.96 4.66
N ALA A 20 19.07 12.96 4.72
CA ALA A 20 19.88 14.16 4.99
C ALA A 20 19.77 15.27 3.92
N ASP A 21 19.18 14.97 2.76
CA ASP A 21 18.97 15.88 1.64
C ASP A 21 17.50 16.27 1.44
N ASP A 22 16.70 16.22 2.52
CA ASP A 22 15.27 16.51 2.55
C ASP A 22 14.41 15.61 1.64
N ARG A 23 14.97 14.53 1.09
CA ARG A 23 14.19 13.51 0.37
C ARG A 23 13.42 12.64 1.35
N VAL A 24 12.14 12.44 1.08
CA VAL A 24 11.32 11.45 1.79
C VAL A 24 11.57 10.06 1.21
N ARG A 25 11.84 9.09 2.07
CA ARG A 25 11.87 7.67 1.74
C ARG A 25 10.71 6.99 2.45
N ALA A 26 10.16 5.94 1.85
CA ALA A 26 9.26 5.07 2.56
C ALA A 26 9.51 3.59 2.28
N ARG A 27 9.09 2.78 3.25
CA ARG A 27 8.91 1.34 3.12
C ARG A 27 7.44 1.03 3.31
N LEU A 28 6.85 0.42 2.30
CA LEU A 28 5.47 -0.04 2.29
C LEU A 28 5.47 -1.54 2.56
N THR A 29 4.65 -1.98 3.50
CA THR A 29 4.42 -3.40 3.81
C THR A 29 2.94 -3.68 3.72
N GLU A 30 2.54 -4.66 2.91
CA GLU A 30 1.15 -4.83 2.51
C GLU A 30 0.68 -6.29 2.55
N THR A 31 -0.61 -6.47 2.78
CA THR A 31 -1.36 -7.69 2.47
C THR A 31 -2.70 -7.30 1.83
N LEU A 32 -3.13 -8.09 0.84
CA LEU A 32 -4.41 -7.93 0.15
C LEU A 32 -5.52 -8.80 0.75
N ASP A 33 -5.17 -9.69 1.68
CA ASP A 33 -6.09 -10.45 2.51
C ASP A 33 -5.57 -10.41 3.95
N ALA A 34 -6.32 -9.78 4.85
CA ALA A 34 -5.92 -9.70 6.25
C ALA A 34 -5.93 -11.07 6.96
N ASP A 35 -6.68 -12.04 6.43
CA ASP A 35 -6.84 -13.38 6.98
C ASP A 35 -5.80 -14.37 6.41
N GLU A 36 -5.15 -14.05 5.29
CA GLU A 36 -4.07 -14.83 4.69
C GLU A 36 -2.70 -14.11 4.81
N PRO A 37 -1.74 -14.63 5.59
CA PRO A 37 -0.50 -13.92 5.90
C PRO A 37 0.53 -14.02 4.76
N GLY A 38 0.27 -13.31 3.66
CA GLY A 38 1.24 -13.03 2.59
C GLY A 38 1.62 -11.56 2.62
N TRP A 39 2.71 -11.21 3.33
CA TRP A 39 3.20 -9.84 3.39
C TRP A 39 4.19 -9.56 2.27
N GLU A 40 3.92 -8.52 1.47
CA GLU A 40 4.85 -7.98 0.48
C GLU A 40 5.49 -6.69 0.99
N GLU A 41 6.75 -6.44 0.63
CA GLU A 41 7.47 -5.22 1.00
C GLU A 41 8.00 -4.49 -0.24
N ARG A 42 7.82 -3.16 -0.28
CA ARG A 42 8.33 -2.29 -1.35
C ARG A 42 8.99 -1.04 -0.76
N GLY A 43 10.13 -0.65 -1.31
CA GLY A 43 10.75 0.65 -1.04
C GLY A 43 10.30 1.72 -2.05
N ALA A 44 10.12 2.96 -1.60
CA ALA A 44 9.79 4.10 -2.43
C ALA A 44 10.71 5.29 -2.12
N ASP A 45 11.11 6.02 -3.17
CA ASP A 45 12.05 7.15 -3.13
C ASP A 45 11.38 8.44 -3.62
N GLY A 46 11.14 9.37 -2.71
CA GLY A 46 10.42 10.60 -2.98
C GLY A 46 8.91 10.45 -2.88
N GLU A 47 8.24 11.59 -2.69
CA GLU A 47 6.79 11.68 -2.51
C GLU A 47 6.02 11.05 -3.67
N ASP A 48 6.40 11.38 -4.90
CA ASP A 48 5.75 10.86 -6.11
C ASP A 48 5.80 9.33 -6.19
N ALA A 49 6.94 8.72 -5.83
CA ALA A 49 7.09 7.27 -5.84
C ALA A 49 6.25 6.60 -4.74
N ILE A 50 6.11 7.25 -3.58
CA ILE A 50 5.28 6.77 -2.48
C ILE A 50 3.80 6.80 -2.92
N LEU A 51 3.34 7.91 -3.49
CA LEU A 51 1.99 8.05 -4.00
C LEU A 51 1.68 7.03 -5.10
N ALA A 52 2.62 6.82 -6.03
CA ALA A 52 2.50 5.81 -7.08
C ALA A 52 2.38 4.40 -6.48
N ALA A 53 3.20 4.05 -5.49
CA ALA A 53 3.15 2.74 -4.85
C ALA A 53 1.82 2.49 -4.11
N VAL A 54 1.27 3.51 -3.43
CA VAL A 54 -0.06 3.41 -2.79
C VAL A 54 -1.16 3.25 -3.85
N ALA A 55 -1.09 3.99 -4.95
CA ALA A 55 -2.06 3.88 -6.04
C ALA A 55 -2.02 2.50 -6.72
N ASP A 56 -0.83 1.91 -6.89
CA ASP A 56 -0.66 0.55 -7.39
C ASP A 56 -1.33 -0.47 -6.46
N TRP A 57 -1.08 -0.38 -5.16
CA TRP A 57 -1.69 -1.28 -4.17
C TRP A 57 -3.23 -1.20 -4.19
N LEU A 58 -3.78 0.02 -4.24
CA LEU A 58 -5.23 0.23 -4.33
C LEU A 58 -5.83 -0.40 -5.60
N ARG A 59 -5.13 -0.32 -6.74
CA ARG A 59 -5.54 -0.99 -7.98
C ARG A 59 -5.52 -2.50 -7.83
N SER A 60 -4.46 -3.07 -7.29
CA SER A 60 -4.37 -4.51 -7.04
C SER A 60 -5.45 -5.01 -6.08
N PHE A 61 -5.80 -4.23 -5.04
CA PHE A 61 -6.91 -4.54 -4.14
C PHE A 61 -8.27 -4.49 -4.85
N ALA A 62 -8.47 -3.60 -5.80
CA ALA A 62 -9.73 -3.47 -6.55
C ALA A 62 -9.90 -4.58 -7.62
N GLU A 63 -8.80 -5.12 -8.15
CA GLU A 63 -8.81 -6.13 -9.21
C GLU A 63 -8.95 -7.57 -8.72
N ARG A 64 -8.48 -7.87 -7.50
CA ARG A 64 -8.74 -9.15 -6.82
C ARG A 64 -10.19 -9.22 -6.35
#